data_AF-A0A3C2B1U2-F1
#
_entry.id   AF-A0A3C2B1U2-F1
#
_cell.length_a   1.000
_cell.length_b   1.000
_cell.length_c   1.000
_cell.angle_alpha   90.00
_cell.angle_beta   90.00
_cell.angle_gamma   90.00
#
_symmetry.space_group_name_H-M   'P 1'
#
loop_
_entity.id
_entity.type
_entity.pdbx_description
1 polymer ?
#
loop_
_entity_poly.entity_id
_entity_poly.type
_entity_poly.pdbx_seq_one_letter_code
_entity_poly.pdbx_strand_id
1 'polypeptide(L)'
;MQLDRDRPAGRVLEFQHEGNNSASLALRINQVQPPDLQVSVVTAPERVYAGQEITVSYRVDNLGGNTPDHQSSWVDMVYLSRDRFLDLGKDHYLGFAQYSGGLAAGNG
;
A
#
# COMPACT_ATOMS: atom_id res chain seq x y z
N MET A 1 5.30 -31.34 48.83
CA MET A 1 4.56 -30.06 48.79
C MET A 1 5.24 -29.19 47.75
N GLN A 2 4.43 -28.67 46.84
CA GLN A 2 4.76 -28.09 45.54
C GLN A 2 5.65 -26.84 45.65
N LEU A 3 6.61 -26.67 44.73
CA LEU A 3 7.20 -25.37 44.42
C LEU A 3 6.95 -25.08 42.94
N ASP A 4 5.84 -24.38 42.75
CA ASP A 4 5.62 -23.21 41.90
C ASP A 4 6.13 -23.24 40.45
N ARG A 5 5.13 -23.34 39.58
CA ARG A 5 5.16 -23.30 38.12
C ARG A 5 5.29 -21.87 37.60
N ASP A 6 6.47 -21.28 37.69
CA ASP A 6 6.74 -20.06 36.94
C ASP A 6 8.15 -20.08 36.34
N ARG A 7 8.25 -20.65 35.13
CA ARG A 7 9.38 -20.42 34.23
C ARG A 7 8.84 -19.97 32.88
N PRO A 8 9.31 -18.83 32.35
CA PRO A 8 8.85 -18.31 31.08
C PRO A 8 9.20 -19.30 29.97
N ALA A 9 8.25 -19.48 29.05
CA ALA A 9 8.47 -20.24 27.82
C ALA A 9 9.75 -19.72 27.13
N GLY A 10 10.69 -20.62 26.83
CA GLY A 10 11.83 -20.30 25.95
C GLY A 10 13.25 -20.46 26.52
N ARG A 11 13.48 -21.19 27.62
CA ARG A 11 14.84 -21.62 28.01
C ARG A 11 14.96 -23.15 28.09
N VAL A 12 15.80 -23.73 27.23
CA VAL A 12 16.23 -25.13 27.33
C VAL A 12 17.58 -25.13 28.07
N LEU A 13 17.61 -25.68 29.28
CA LEU A 13 18.84 -25.86 30.05
C LEU A 13 19.58 -27.11 29.56
N GLU A 14 20.89 -27.03 29.31
CA GLU A 14 21.74 -28.17 28.95
C GLU A 14 22.98 -28.25 29.86
N PHE A 15 23.46 -29.48 30.11
CA PHE A 15 24.75 -29.74 30.73
C PHE A 15 25.50 -30.82 29.93
N GLN A 16 26.74 -30.51 29.57
CA GLN A 16 27.80 -31.37 29.02
C GLN A 16 27.68 -32.06 27.65
N HIS A 17 26.65 -31.85 26.81
CA HIS A 17 26.71 -32.31 25.40
C HIS A 17 25.99 -31.35 24.43
N GLU A 18 26.76 -30.37 23.94
CA GLU A 18 26.40 -29.37 22.92
C GLU A 18 26.12 -30.04 21.57
N GLY A 19 25.00 -29.68 20.91
CA GLY A 19 24.81 -30.12 19.53
C GLY A 19 23.62 -29.54 18.76
N ASN A 20 22.51 -29.20 19.42
CA ASN A 20 21.32 -28.70 18.71
C ASN A 20 20.26 -28.09 19.66
N ASN A 21 20.66 -27.06 20.41
CA ASN A 21 19.70 -26.22 21.12
C ASN A 21 18.98 -25.27 20.15
N SER A 22 18.10 -25.85 19.33
CA SER A 22 17.21 -25.11 18.44
C SER A 22 15.87 -24.90 19.14
N ALA A 23 15.74 -23.79 19.85
CA ALA A 23 14.44 -23.29 20.28
C ALA A 23 13.85 -22.42 19.15
N SER A 24 12.78 -22.89 18.51
CA SER A 24 12.06 -22.12 17.49
C SER A 24 10.65 -21.80 17.99
N LEU A 25 10.26 -20.54 17.87
CA LEU A 25 8.86 -20.12 18.03
C LEU A 25 8.24 -19.98 16.64
N ALA A 26 7.14 -20.67 16.39
CA ALA A 26 6.42 -20.51 15.14
C ALA A 26 5.73 -19.13 15.12
N LEU A 27 6.23 -18.22 14.27
CA LEU A 27 5.54 -16.98 13.96
C LEU A 27 4.62 -17.22 12.76
N ARG A 28 3.31 -17.13 12.98
CA ARG A 28 2.35 -17.21 11.89
C ARG A 28 2.31 -15.87 11.15
N ILE A 29 2.80 -15.86 9.92
CA ILE A 29 2.63 -14.75 8.99
C ILE A 29 1.34 -14.97 8.22
N ASN A 30 0.34 -14.11 8.45
CA ASN A 30 -0.86 -14.11 7.61
C ASN A 30 -0.60 -13.18 6.43
N GLN A 31 -0.50 -13.76 5.24
CA GLN A 31 -0.43 -12.98 4.01
C GLN A 31 -1.80 -12.36 3.73
N VAL A 32 -1.83 -11.05 3.58
CA VAL A 32 -3.02 -10.27 3.21
C VAL A 32 -2.79 -9.70 1.82
N GLN A 33 -3.85 -9.62 1.02
CA GLN A 33 -3.77 -8.90 -0.25
C GLN A 33 -3.64 -7.40 0.06
N PRO A 34 -2.59 -6.72 -0.43
CA PRO A 34 -2.46 -5.28 -0.24
C PRO A 34 -3.48 -4.52 -1.10
N PRO A 35 -3.77 -3.25 -0.78
CA PRO A 35 -4.49 -2.35 -1.69
C PRO A 35 -3.79 -2.23 -3.04
N ASP A 36 -4.57 -2.03 -4.08
CA ASP A 36 -4.09 -1.80 -5.45
C ASP A 36 -4.90 -0.65 -6.06
N LEU A 37 -4.40 0.57 -5.87
CA LEU A 37 -5.06 1.78 -6.37
C LEU A 37 -4.74 1.95 -7.86
N GLN A 38 -5.79 2.01 -8.67
CA GLN A 38 -5.66 2.19 -10.11
C GLN A 38 -6.56 3.31 -10.61
N VAL A 39 -6.00 4.22 -11.41
CA VAL A 39 -6.80 5.17 -12.18
C VAL A 39 -7.57 4.39 -13.25
N SER A 40 -8.88 4.23 -13.05
CA SER A 40 -9.71 3.36 -13.89
C SER A 40 -10.46 4.10 -14.98
N VAL A 41 -10.71 5.40 -14.77
CA VAL A 41 -11.39 6.26 -15.74
C VAL A 41 -10.70 7.61 -15.77
N VAL A 42 -10.48 8.14 -16.98
CA VAL A 42 -10.06 9.53 -17.20
C VAL A 42 -10.98 10.13 -18.26
N THR A 43 -11.57 11.27 -17.97
CA THR A 43 -12.43 12.03 -18.86
C THR A 43 -11.87 13.44 -19.02
N ALA A 44 -11.57 13.80 -20.25
CA ALA A 44 -11.11 15.13 -20.63
C ALA A 44 -11.53 15.40 -22.09
N PRO A 45 -11.58 16.66 -22.53
CA PRO A 45 -11.80 16.98 -23.94
C PRO A 45 -10.69 16.40 -24.83
N GLU A 46 -11.05 15.77 -25.95
CA GLU A 46 -10.07 15.23 -26.90
C GLU A 46 -9.30 16.32 -27.66
N ARG A 47 -9.89 17.51 -27.80
CA ARG A 47 -9.33 18.66 -28.52
C ARG A 47 -9.73 19.94 -27.83
N VAL A 48 -8.79 20.87 -27.76
CA VAL A 48 -8.93 22.16 -27.08
C VAL A 48 -8.16 23.23 -27.84
N TYR A 49 -8.53 24.49 -27.66
CA TYR A 49 -7.75 25.62 -28.17
C TYR A 49 -6.74 26.12 -27.14
N ALA A 50 -5.65 26.74 -27.61
CA ALA A 50 -4.69 27.37 -26.71
C ALA A 50 -5.37 28.47 -25.88
N GLY A 51 -5.10 28.49 -24.58
CA GLY A 51 -5.70 29.41 -23.62
C GLY A 51 -7.12 29.04 -23.18
N GLN A 52 -7.69 27.94 -23.68
CA GLN A 52 -8.97 27.43 -23.20
C GLN A 52 -8.79 26.72 -21.85
N GLU A 53 -9.66 27.02 -20.90
CA GLU A 53 -9.77 26.28 -19.66
C GLU A 53 -10.42 24.91 -19.91
N ILE A 54 -9.88 23.87 -19.28
CA ILE A 54 -10.34 22.49 -19.46
C ILE A 54 -10.62 21.89 -18.09
N THR A 55 -11.64 21.03 -18.04
CA THR A 55 -11.89 20.20 -16.87
C THR A 55 -11.43 18.78 -17.17
N VAL A 56 -10.58 18.25 -16.28
CA VAL A 56 -10.18 16.85 -16.29
C VAL A 56 -10.77 16.19 -15.06
N SER A 57 -11.50 15.12 -15.27
CA SER A 57 -12.08 14.30 -14.20
C SER A 57 -11.53 12.88 -14.32
N TYR A 58 -11.34 12.23 -13.18
CA TYR A 58 -10.87 10.85 -13.15
C TYR A 58 -11.50 10.10 -11.97
N ARG A 59 -11.40 8.78 -12.02
CA ARG A 59 -11.77 7.90 -10.91
C ARG A 59 -10.61 6.96 -10.60
N VAL A 60 -10.40 6.72 -9.31
CA VAL A 60 -9.44 5.74 -8.82
C VAL A 60 -10.21 4.68 -8.07
N ASP A 61 -9.98 3.42 -8.44
CA ASP A 61 -10.58 2.26 -7.78
C ASP A 61 -9.50 1.52 -6.99
N ASN A 62 -9.84 0.95 -5.82
CA ASN A 62 -9.00 -0.03 -5.15
C ASN A 62 -9.38 -1.45 -5.60
N LEU A 63 -8.59 -2.03 -6.51
CA LEU A 63 -8.79 -3.37 -7.06
C LEU A 63 -8.09 -4.47 -6.23
N GLY A 64 -7.45 -4.08 -5.12
CA GLY A 64 -6.75 -4.96 -4.20
C GLY A 64 -7.55 -5.28 -2.95
N GLY A 65 -6.82 -5.59 -1.88
CA GLY A 65 -7.40 -5.85 -0.57
C GLY A 65 -7.68 -4.59 0.25
N ASN A 66 -8.11 -4.78 1.50
CA ASN A 66 -8.45 -3.69 2.40
C ASN A 66 -7.25 -2.78 2.66
N THR A 67 -7.51 -1.48 2.70
CA THR A 67 -6.49 -0.51 3.13
C THR A 67 -6.25 -0.62 4.62
N PRO A 68 -5.00 -0.88 5.06
CA PRO A 68 -4.67 -0.93 6.48
C PRO A 68 -4.90 0.41 7.18
N ASP A 69 -5.26 0.38 8.45
CA ASP A 69 -5.57 1.59 9.25
C ASP A 69 -4.40 2.59 9.33
N HIS A 70 -3.16 2.11 9.16
CA HIS A 70 -1.94 2.94 9.16
C HIS A 70 -1.63 3.58 7.78
N GLN A 71 -2.40 3.26 6.75
CA GLN A 71 -2.32 3.87 5.42
C GLN A 71 -3.53 4.81 5.24
N SER A 72 -3.44 5.98 5.86
CA SER A 72 -4.57 6.90 6.03
C SER A 72 -4.58 8.07 5.04
N SER A 73 -3.77 8.04 3.99
CA SER A 73 -3.80 9.05 2.94
C SER A 73 -3.15 8.56 1.66
N TRP A 74 -3.50 9.22 0.56
CA TRP A 74 -2.87 9.00 -0.74
C TRP A 74 -2.98 10.29 -1.57
N VAL A 75 -2.17 10.37 -2.62
CA VAL A 75 -2.03 11.55 -3.48
C VAL A 75 -2.09 11.10 -4.94
N ASP A 76 -2.95 11.75 -5.69
CA ASP A 76 -2.96 11.69 -7.15
C ASP A 76 -2.14 12.82 -7.72
N MET A 77 -1.33 12.51 -8.74
CA MET A 77 -0.56 13.49 -9.49
C MET A 77 -0.99 13.46 -10.94
N VAL A 78 -1.31 14.62 -11.49
CA VAL A 78 -1.79 14.75 -12.86
C VAL A 78 -0.68 15.35 -13.73
N TYR A 79 -0.35 14.65 -14.80
CA TYR A 79 0.63 15.05 -15.79
C TYR A 79 0.02 15.07 -17.19
N LEU A 80 0.42 16.04 -18.00
CA LEU A 80 0.13 16.08 -19.42
C LEU A 80 1.29 15.44 -20.18
N SER A 81 1.04 14.27 -20.78
CA SER A 81 2.00 13.53 -21.58
C SER A 81 1.63 13.55 -23.07
N ARG A 82 2.64 13.34 -23.93
CA ARG A 82 2.47 13.14 -25.38
C ARG A 82 2.33 11.67 -25.76
N ASP A 83 2.57 10.76 -24.83
CA ASP A 83 2.41 9.32 -25.03
C ASP A 83 1.78 8.65 -23.80
N ARG A 84 1.88 7.32 -23.71
CA ARG A 84 1.20 6.51 -22.67
C ARG A 84 2.11 6.18 -21.48
N PHE A 85 3.35 6.62 -21.49
CA PHE A 85 4.33 6.31 -20.45
C PHE A 85 4.65 7.57 -19.66
N LEU A 86 4.56 7.47 -18.34
CA LEU A 86 4.98 8.54 -17.46
C LEU A 86 6.51 8.72 -17.54
N ASP A 87 6.94 9.90 -17.96
CA ASP A 87 8.32 10.36 -17.94
C ASP A 87 8.40 11.70 -17.22
N LEU A 88 8.82 11.68 -15.95
CA LEU A 88 8.89 12.87 -15.10
C LEU A 88 9.85 13.97 -15.62
N GLY A 89 10.73 13.64 -16.57
CA GLY A 89 11.61 14.62 -17.21
C GLY A 89 11.02 15.28 -18.45
N LYS A 90 9.94 14.73 -19.03
CA LYS A 90 9.33 15.21 -20.27
C LYS A 90 7.86 15.62 -20.13
N ASP A 91 7.15 14.99 -19.22
CA ASP A 91 5.73 15.22 -19.01
C ASP A 91 5.51 16.47 -18.17
N HIS A 92 4.48 17.22 -18.53
CA HIS A 92 4.20 18.50 -17.88
C HIS A 92 3.31 18.29 -16.66
N TYR A 93 3.83 18.56 -15.47
CA TYR A 93 3.06 18.49 -14.23
C TYR A 93 1.96 19.55 -14.21
N LEU A 94 0.71 19.11 -13.98
CA LEU A 94 -0.46 20.00 -13.90
C LEU A 94 -0.89 20.29 -12.47
N GLY A 95 -0.73 19.33 -11.56
CA GLY A 95 -1.16 19.47 -10.18
C GLY A 95 -1.38 18.13 -9.48
N PHE A 96 -1.95 18.20 -8.28
CA PHE A 96 -2.24 17.03 -7.46
C PHE A 96 -3.57 17.17 -6.72
N ALA A 97 -4.13 16.03 -6.32
CA ALA A 97 -5.20 15.95 -5.35
C ALA A 97 -4.75 15.08 -4.18
N GLN A 98 -5.00 15.54 -2.96
CA GLN A 98 -4.68 14.80 -1.75
C GLN A 98 -5.96 14.34 -1.07
N TYR A 99 -5.96 13.06 -0.67
CA TYR A 99 -7.10 12.43 -0.02
C TYR A 99 -6.72 12.00 1.40
N SER A 100 -7.61 12.29 2.34
CA SER A 100 -7.55 11.76 3.70
C SER A 100 -8.39 10.48 3.81
N GLY A 101 -7.89 9.49 4.53
CA GLY A 101 -8.42 8.14 4.57
C GLY A 101 -7.83 7.27 3.47
N GLY A 102 -7.79 5.97 3.73
CA GLY A 102 -7.49 4.96 2.72
C GLY A 102 -8.73 4.65 1.87
N LEU A 103 -8.54 4.24 0.62
CA LEU A 103 -9.63 3.77 -0.22
C LEU A 103 -9.95 2.30 0.12
N ALA A 104 -11.16 2.02 0.60
CA ALA A 104 -11.55 0.66 0.96
C ALA A 104 -11.61 -0.26 -0.27
N ALA A 105 -11.36 -1.56 -0.09
CA ALA A 105 -11.36 -2.54 -1.18
C ALA A 105 -12.67 -2.50 -1.98
N GLY A 106 -12.58 -2.55 -3.31
CA GLY A 106 -13.73 -2.57 -4.22
C GLY A 106 -14.50 -1.24 -4.34
N ASN A 107 -13.99 -0.13 -3.79
CA ASN A 107 -14.59 1.19 -3.91
C ASN A 107 -13.79 2.10 -4.85
N GLY A 108 -14.46 3.14 -5.39
CA GLY A 108 -13.90 4.27 -6.13
C GLY A 108 -14.94 5.37 -6.35
#